data_AF-A0A2V9JC30-F1
#
_entry.id   AF-A0A2V9JC30-F1
#
_cell.length_a   1.000
_cell.length_b   1.000
_cell.length_c   1.000
_cell.angle_alpha   90.00
_cell.angle_beta   90.00
_cell.angle_gamma   90.00
#
_symmetry.space_group_name_H-M   'P 1'
#
loop_
_entity.id
_entity.type
_entity.pdbx_description
1 polymer ?
#
loop_
_entity_poly.entity_id
_entity_poly.type
_entity_poly.pdbx_seq_one_letter_code
_entity_poly.pdbx_strand_id
1 'polypeptide(L)'
;DSCVRRTEDIFTRQGARSLVIAKFVPGLGTVAPPLAGMFRMRPSRFLLWDLAGAFVWAGAFTGAGYLFSAQLERVAGYALRLGSWLILLLVGVLAGYLAWKYIERRRFMRSLRIARITPEELKQKLDAGEDIVVVDLRSSTEFEADGIKLPGAVHMRPDELDERHEEIPRDRDVVLYCT
;
A
#
# COMPACT_ATOMS: atom_id res chain seq x y z
N ASP A 1 63.35 -17.06 6.55
CA ASP A 1 62.56 -17.07 7.81
C ASP A 1 62.38 -15.74 8.54
N SER A 2 63.01 -14.63 8.13
CA SER A 2 62.84 -13.33 8.81
C SER A 2 61.65 -12.51 8.33
N CYS A 3 61.16 -12.73 7.10
CA CYS A 3 60.07 -11.94 6.51
C CYS A 3 58.70 -12.29 7.13
N VAL A 4 58.44 -13.57 7.44
CA VAL A 4 57.16 -14.02 8.00
C VAL A 4 57.02 -13.60 9.47
N ARG A 5 58.05 -13.75 10.30
CA ARG A 5 58.01 -13.33 11.72
C ARG A 5 57.93 -11.82 11.90
N ARG A 6 58.56 -11.03 11.03
CA ARG A 6 58.46 -9.55 11.06
C ARG A 6 57.07 -9.07 10.64
N THR A 7 56.40 -9.82 9.78
CA THR A 7 55.01 -9.57 9.39
C THR A 7 54.08 -9.92 10.55
N GLU A 8 54.27 -11.07 11.22
CA GLU A 8 53.49 -11.50 12.38
C GLU A 8 53.51 -10.48 13.55
N ASP A 9 54.67 -9.87 13.84
CA ASP A 9 54.84 -8.94 14.97
C ASP A 9 54.30 -7.51 14.67
N ILE A 10 54.33 -7.10 13.40
CA ILE A 10 53.72 -5.83 12.93
C ILE A 10 52.19 -5.97 12.92
N PHE A 11 51.66 -7.08 12.40
CA PHE A 11 50.22 -7.35 12.35
C PHE A 11 49.62 -7.61 13.74
N THR A 12 50.34 -8.22 14.69
CA THR A 12 49.85 -8.33 16.09
C THR A 12 49.84 -7.00 16.84
N ARG A 13 50.72 -6.05 16.51
CA ARG A 13 50.67 -4.68 17.05
C ARG A 13 49.61 -3.79 16.37
N GLN A 14 49.44 -3.89 15.05
CA GLN A 14 48.40 -3.16 14.32
C GLN A 14 47.00 -3.73 14.54
N GLY A 15 46.86 -5.06 14.64
CA GLY A 15 45.60 -5.76 14.88
C GLY A 15 44.95 -5.42 16.22
N ALA A 16 45.77 -5.08 17.23
CA ALA A 16 45.27 -4.62 18.52
C ALA A 16 44.70 -3.19 18.46
N ARG A 17 45.37 -2.28 17.73
CA ARG A 17 44.90 -0.90 17.54
C ARG A 17 43.71 -0.80 16.59
N SER A 18 43.61 -1.71 15.62
CA SER A 18 42.47 -1.76 14.70
C SER A 18 41.15 -2.07 15.41
N LEU A 19 41.15 -2.75 16.56
CA LEU A 19 39.94 -3.00 17.37
C LEU A 19 39.30 -1.70 17.86
N VAL A 20 40.12 -0.70 18.21
CA VAL A 20 39.66 0.62 18.64
C VAL A 20 39.05 1.38 17.45
N ILE A 21 39.73 1.38 16.31
CA ILE A 21 39.30 2.08 15.08
C ILE A 21 38.04 1.43 14.49
N ALA A 22 37.93 0.10 14.56
CA ALA A 22 36.80 -0.65 14.01
C ALA A 22 35.44 -0.27 14.59
N LYS A 23 35.40 0.31 15.81
CA LYS A 23 34.15 0.79 16.43
C LYS A 23 33.62 2.07 15.79
N PHE A 24 34.47 2.87 15.15
CA PHE A 24 34.06 4.12 14.49
C PHE A 24 33.60 3.92 13.04
N VAL A 25 33.84 2.75 12.46
CA VAL A 25 33.48 2.44 11.06
C VAL A 25 32.38 1.37 11.04
N PRO A 26 31.18 1.67 10.50
CA PRO A 26 30.12 0.68 10.36
C PRO A 26 30.62 -0.57 9.62
N GLY A 27 30.30 -1.75 10.15
CA GLY A 27 30.68 -3.04 9.56
C GLY A 27 32.08 -3.55 9.93
N LEU A 28 33.04 -2.72 10.36
CA LEU A 28 34.36 -3.23 10.78
C LEU A 28 34.31 -3.95 12.14
N GLY A 29 33.40 -3.53 13.03
CA GLY A 29 33.23 -4.15 14.35
C GLY A 29 32.78 -5.61 14.32
N THR A 30 32.12 -6.06 13.24
CA THR A 30 31.68 -7.46 13.09
C THR A 30 32.81 -8.37 12.57
N VAL A 31 33.73 -7.81 11.78
CA VAL A 31 34.85 -8.54 11.17
C VAL A 31 36.07 -8.59 12.10
N ALA A 32 36.20 -7.62 12.99
CA ALA A 32 37.33 -7.49 13.91
C ALA A 32 37.53 -8.68 14.90
N PRO A 33 36.48 -9.22 15.57
CA PRO A 33 36.67 -10.35 16.50
C PRO A 33 37.07 -11.67 15.82
N PRO A 34 36.46 -12.09 14.69
CA PRO A 34 36.91 -13.27 13.94
C PRO A 34 38.36 -13.14 13.46
N LEU A 35 38.76 -11.97 12.94
CA LEU A 35 40.14 -11.72 12.52
C LEU A 35 41.12 -11.81 13.70
N ALA A 36 40.78 -11.24 14.86
CA ALA A 36 41.59 -11.36 16.06
C ALA A 36 41.76 -12.83 16.51
N GLY A 37 40.72 -13.65 16.34
CA GLY A 37 40.77 -15.10 16.57
C GLY A 37 41.65 -15.84 15.56
N MET A 38 41.53 -15.52 14.27
CA MET A 38 42.37 -16.10 13.20
C MET A 38 43.86 -15.86 13.42
N PHE A 39 44.24 -14.68 13.92
CA PHE A 39 45.62 -14.33 14.25
C PHE A 39 46.07 -14.81 15.64
N ARG A 40 45.30 -15.69 16.30
CA ARG A 40 45.60 -16.27 17.63
C ARG A 40 45.94 -15.21 18.69
N MET A 41 45.23 -14.08 18.68
CA MET A 41 45.44 -13.04 19.69
C MET A 41 45.08 -13.58 21.08
N ARG A 42 45.93 -13.29 22.07
CA ARG A 42 45.64 -13.64 23.47
C ARG A 42 44.32 -12.99 23.91
N PRO A 43 43.37 -13.74 24.50
CA PRO A 43 42.06 -13.21 24.90
C PRO A 43 42.13 -11.99 25.83
N SER A 44 43.10 -11.97 26.76
CA SER A 44 43.31 -10.84 27.67
C SER A 44 43.74 -9.56 26.93
N ARG A 45 44.57 -9.69 25.89
CA ARG A 45 44.98 -8.55 25.06
C ARG A 45 43.83 -8.07 24.19
N PHE A 46 43.06 -8.98 23.59
CA PHE A 46 41.85 -8.63 22.84
C PHE A 46 40.88 -7.85 23.72
N LEU A 47 40.56 -8.37 24.91
CA LEU A 47 39.61 -7.75 25.84
C LEU A 47 40.07 -6.36 26.27
N LEU A 48 41.36 -6.19 26.58
CA LEU A 48 41.91 -4.88 26.97
C LEU A 48 41.72 -3.82 25.87
N TRP A 49 42.07 -4.16 24.62
CA TRP A 49 41.96 -3.24 23.49
C TRP A 49 40.51 -3.01 23.04
N ASP A 50 39.68 -4.05 23.09
CA ASP A 50 38.27 -3.94 22.77
C ASP A 50 37.52 -3.06 23.78
N LEU A 51 37.76 -3.27 25.07
CA LEU A 51 37.20 -2.44 26.15
C LEU A 51 37.71 -1.01 26.07
N ALA A 52 39.01 -0.80 25.91
CA ALA A 52 39.57 0.55 25.73
C ALA A 52 38.91 1.26 24.54
N GLY A 53 38.72 0.55 23.41
CA GLY A 53 38.00 1.08 22.26
C GLY A 53 36.53 1.38 22.56
N ALA A 54 35.85 0.51 23.32
CA ALA A 54 34.47 0.72 23.72
C ALA A 54 34.31 1.96 24.62
N PHE A 55 35.22 2.15 25.59
CA PHE A 55 35.23 3.33 26.44
C PHE A 55 35.49 4.61 25.66
N VAL A 56 36.48 4.61 24.77
CA VAL A 56 36.78 5.78 23.91
C VAL A 56 35.60 6.09 22.99
N TRP A 57 35.00 5.07 22.37
CA TRP A 57 33.85 5.23 21.51
C TRP A 57 32.63 5.77 22.26
N ALA A 58 32.26 5.13 23.39
CA ALA A 58 31.14 5.56 24.21
C ALA A 58 31.37 6.98 24.76
N GLY A 59 32.58 7.27 25.23
CA GLY A 59 32.96 8.60 25.70
C GLY A 59 32.91 9.66 24.60
N ALA A 60 33.37 9.35 23.40
CA ALA A 60 33.32 10.27 22.26
C ALA A 60 31.88 10.60 21.85
N PHE A 61 31.01 9.59 21.70
CA PHE A 61 29.60 9.81 21.33
C PHE A 61 28.79 10.45 22.46
N THR A 62 29.00 10.03 23.71
CA THR A 62 28.33 10.63 24.87
C THR A 62 28.78 12.07 25.09
N GLY A 63 30.08 12.34 24.97
CA GLY A 63 30.64 13.68 25.08
C GLY A 63 30.17 14.61 23.96
N ALA A 64 30.13 14.10 22.71
CA ALA A 64 29.55 14.83 21.59
C ALA A 64 28.05 15.10 21.81
N GLY A 65 27.29 14.11 22.25
CA GLY A 65 25.87 14.28 22.59
C GLY A 65 25.63 15.29 23.70
N TYR A 66 26.49 15.32 24.73
CA TYR A 66 26.42 16.29 25.81
C TYR A 66 26.73 17.71 25.32
N LEU A 67 27.83 17.89 24.58
CA LEU A 67 28.26 19.18 24.06
C LEU A 67 27.28 19.76 23.03
N PHE A 68 26.69 18.89 22.18
CA PHE A 68 25.76 19.27 21.13
C PHE A 68 24.28 19.07 21.50
N SER A 69 23.98 18.86 22.78
CA SER A 69 22.62 18.60 23.28
C SER A 69 21.62 19.68 22.85
N ALA A 70 22.00 20.95 23.01
CA ALA A 70 21.16 22.10 22.64
C ALA A 70 20.91 22.25 21.13
N GLN A 71 21.77 21.68 20.27
CA GLN A 71 21.58 21.66 18.82
C GLN A 71 20.80 20.41 18.39
N LEU A 72 21.04 19.27 19.03
CA LEU A 72 20.29 18.04 18.82
C LEU A 72 18.81 18.20 19.16
N GLU A 73 18.48 18.90 20.26
CA GLU A 73 17.08 19.21 20.60
C GLU A 73 16.40 20.09 19.55
N ARG A 74 17.12 21.07 19.00
CA ARG A 74 16.58 21.92 17.91
C ARG A 74 16.36 21.13 16.63
N VAL A 75 17.34 20.32 16.21
CA VAL A 75 17.22 19.47 15.01
C VAL A 75 16.14 18.41 15.20
N ALA A 76 16.03 17.81 16.38
CA ALA A 76 14.95 16.90 16.73
C ALA A 76 13.59 17.58 16.68
N GLY A 77 13.49 18.83 17.15
CA GLY A 77 12.28 19.64 17.02
C GLY A 77 11.87 19.89 15.56
N TYR A 78 12.82 20.22 14.69
CA TYR A 78 12.56 20.36 13.25
C TYR A 78 12.19 19.01 12.60
N ALA A 79 12.90 17.94 12.93
CA ALA A 79 12.65 16.59 12.41
C ALA A 79 11.26 16.06 12.82
N LEU A 80 10.86 16.28 14.07
CA LEU A 80 9.52 15.93 14.57
C LEU A 80 8.42 16.77 13.91
N ARG A 81 8.68 18.07 13.67
CA ARG A 81 7.72 18.94 12.98
C ARG A 81 7.58 18.60 11.50
N LEU A 82 8.68 18.30 10.81
CA LEU A 82 8.65 17.78 9.44
C LEU A 82 7.97 16.41 9.37
N GLY A 83 8.26 15.54 10.35
CA GLY A 83 7.62 14.23 10.49
C GLY A 83 6.11 14.33 10.70
N SER A 84 5.64 15.26 11.53
CA SER A 84 4.21 15.45 11.77
C SER A 84 3.49 15.97 10.53
N TRP A 85 4.08 16.90 9.77
CA TRP A 85 3.54 17.34 8.49
C TRP A 85 3.50 16.22 7.44
N LEU A 86 4.54 15.38 7.37
CA LEU A 86 4.56 14.22 6.48
C LEU A 86 3.46 13.21 6.83
N ILE A 87 3.24 12.94 8.12
CA ILE A 87 2.17 12.05 8.58
C ILE A 87 0.80 12.64 8.22
N LEU A 88 0.57 13.93 8.48
CA LEU A 88 -0.69 14.60 8.12
C LEU A 88 -0.95 14.55 6.62
N LEU A 89 0.10 14.75 5.79
CA LEU A 89 0.00 14.63 4.34
C LEU A 89 -0.37 13.21 3.92
N LEU A 90 0.31 12.19 4.45
CA LEU A 90 0.02 10.79 4.14
C LEU A 90 -1.41 10.39 4.56
N VAL A 91 -1.84 10.80 5.75
CA VAL A 91 -3.21 10.56 6.23
C VAL A 91 -4.23 11.30 5.36
N GLY A 92 -3.96 12.55 4.98
CA GLY A 92 -4.83 13.33 4.09
C GLY A 92 -4.97 12.70 2.71
N VAL A 93 -3.85 12.25 2.12
CA VAL A 93 -3.85 11.52 0.84
C VAL A 93 -4.62 10.21 0.95
N LEU A 94 -4.40 9.43 2.02
CA LEU A 94 -5.12 8.18 2.24
C LEU A 94 -6.62 8.41 2.42
N ALA A 95 -7.01 9.39 3.24
CA ALA A 95 -8.41 9.75 3.45
C ALA A 95 -9.07 10.24 2.16
N GLY A 96 -8.37 11.07 1.37
CA GLY A 96 -8.84 11.53 0.06
C GLY A 96 -9.03 10.38 -0.92
N TYR A 97 -8.08 9.44 -0.99
CA TYR A 97 -8.19 8.23 -1.82
C TYR A 97 -9.37 7.34 -1.38
N LEU A 98 -9.51 7.10 -0.08
CA LEU A 98 -10.63 6.31 0.45
C LEU A 98 -11.98 6.99 0.17
N ALA A 99 -12.07 8.31 0.36
CA ALA A 99 -13.27 9.09 0.06
C ALA A 99 -13.61 9.05 -1.43
N TRP A 100 -12.62 9.24 -2.31
CA TRP A 100 -12.80 9.15 -3.75
C TRP A 100 -13.29 7.75 -4.16
N LYS A 101 -12.61 6.70 -3.71
CA LYS A 101 -13.00 5.31 -3.98
C LYS A 101 -14.39 4.97 -3.44
N TYR A 102 -14.75 5.55 -2.30
CA TYR A 102 -16.07 5.39 -1.72
C TYR A 102 -17.16 6.11 -2.52
N ILE A 103 -16.89 7.33 -3.00
CA ILE A 103 -17.79 8.09 -3.86
C ILE A 103 -17.96 7.39 -5.20
N GLU A 104 -16.88 6.93 -5.81
CA GLU A 104 -16.90 6.17 -7.06
C GLU A 104 -17.75 4.90 -6.91
N ARG A 105 -17.52 4.13 -5.83
CA ARG A 105 -18.33 2.95 -5.52
C ARG A 105 -19.80 3.29 -5.28
N ARG A 106 -20.10 4.38 -4.56
CA ARG A 106 -21.49 4.81 -4.34
C ARG A 106 -22.16 5.30 -5.62
N ARG A 107 -21.42 5.98 -6.50
CA ARG A 107 -21.93 6.43 -7.81
C ARG A 107 -22.26 5.23 -8.69
N PHE A 108 -21.36 4.25 -8.76
CA PHE A 108 -21.58 2.99 -9.47
C PHE A 108 -22.79 2.21 -8.91
N MET A 109 -22.93 2.11 -7.59
CA MET A 109 -24.10 1.46 -6.98
C MET A 109 -25.40 2.27 -7.17
N ARG A 110 -25.33 3.59 -7.27
CA ARG A 110 -26.50 4.44 -7.57
C ARG A 110 -26.94 4.31 -9.03
N SER A 111 -26.02 4.16 -9.99
CA SER A 111 -26.41 3.90 -11.38
C SER A 111 -27.06 2.53 -11.56
N LEU A 112 -26.72 1.54 -10.71
CA LEU A 112 -27.44 0.25 -10.65
C LEU A 112 -28.83 0.35 -10.00
N ARG A 113 -29.13 1.45 -9.30
CA ARG A 113 -30.48 1.73 -8.78
C ARG A 113 -31.35 2.39 -9.85
N ILE A 114 -31.35 1.80 -11.05
CA ILE A 114 -32.34 2.05 -12.10
C ILE A 114 -33.71 1.97 -11.43
N ALA A 115 -34.60 2.94 -11.72
CA ALA A 115 -35.93 3.01 -11.12
C ALA A 115 -36.64 1.66 -11.31
N ARG A 116 -36.77 0.87 -10.24
CA ARG A 116 -37.52 -0.39 -10.26
C ARG A 116 -38.98 -0.05 -10.04
N ILE A 117 -39.82 -0.47 -10.97
CA ILE A 117 -41.28 -0.50 -10.84
C ILE A 117 -41.70 -1.89 -10.34
N THR A 118 -42.71 -1.99 -9.49
CA THR A 118 -43.25 -3.30 -9.09
C THR A 118 -44.20 -3.85 -10.15
N PRO A 119 -44.39 -5.17 -10.26
CA PRO A 119 -45.36 -5.76 -11.20
C PRO A 119 -46.78 -5.21 -11.02
N GLU A 120 -47.20 -4.93 -9.79
CA GLU A 120 -48.52 -4.37 -9.47
C GLU A 120 -48.67 -2.94 -9.99
N GLU A 121 -47.63 -2.12 -9.83
CA GLU A 121 -47.63 -0.73 -10.30
C GLU A 121 -47.58 -0.67 -11.83
N LEU A 122 -46.79 -1.54 -12.47
CA LEU A 122 -46.79 -1.69 -13.92
C LEU A 122 -48.17 -2.10 -14.44
N LYS A 123 -48.80 -3.10 -13.80
CA LYS A 123 -50.15 -3.54 -14.15
C LYS A 123 -51.18 -2.42 -14.03
N GLN A 124 -51.14 -1.65 -12.92
CA GLN A 124 -52.04 -0.52 -12.74
C GLN A 124 -51.91 0.52 -13.85
N LYS A 125 -50.68 0.86 -14.25
CA LYS A 125 -50.44 1.83 -15.33
C LYS A 125 -50.89 1.31 -16.71
N LEU A 126 -50.67 0.03 -16.99
CA LEU A 126 -51.17 -0.63 -18.21
C LEU A 126 -52.69 -0.66 -18.24
N ASP A 127 -53.33 -1.03 -17.13
CA ASP A 127 -54.79 -1.08 -16.99
C ASP A 127 -55.41 0.34 -17.05
N ALA A 128 -54.68 1.38 -16.64
CA ALA A 128 -55.05 2.78 -16.78
C ALA A 128 -54.88 3.34 -18.21
N GLY A 129 -54.28 2.57 -19.13
CA GLY A 129 -54.04 2.98 -20.51
C GLY A 129 -52.92 4.00 -20.68
N GLU A 130 -51.95 4.04 -19.76
CA GLU A 130 -50.75 4.88 -19.93
C GLU A 130 -49.90 4.38 -21.11
N ASP A 131 -49.28 5.32 -21.82
CA ASP A 131 -48.41 5.03 -22.97
C ASP A 131 -47.03 4.52 -22.48
N ILE A 132 -46.97 3.22 -22.19
CA ILE A 132 -45.78 2.54 -21.66
C ILE A 132 -45.35 1.46 -22.63
N VAL A 133 -44.04 1.42 -22.92
CA VAL A 133 -43.44 0.35 -23.71
C VAL A 133 -42.74 -0.63 -22.80
N VAL A 134 -43.10 -1.91 -22.94
CA VAL A 134 -42.48 -3.00 -22.19
C VAL A 134 -41.48 -3.71 -23.10
N VAL A 135 -40.24 -3.86 -22.62
CA VAL A 135 -39.17 -4.58 -23.32
C VAL A 135 -38.76 -5.80 -22.52
N ASP A 136 -38.85 -6.96 -23.16
CA ASP A 136 -38.43 -8.25 -22.62
C ASP A 136 -36.96 -8.49 -22.93
N LEU A 137 -36.12 -8.51 -21.89
CA LEU A 137 -34.67 -8.71 -21.96
C LEU A 137 -34.24 -10.16 -21.67
N ARG A 138 -35.17 -11.12 -21.65
CA ARG A 138 -34.84 -12.54 -21.46
C ARG A 138 -33.99 -13.06 -22.63
N SER A 139 -33.08 -13.99 -22.34
CA SER A 139 -32.34 -14.71 -23.38
C SER A 139 -33.29 -15.58 -24.22
N SER A 140 -32.90 -15.93 -25.46
CA SER A 140 -33.72 -16.78 -26.33
C SER A 140 -34.12 -18.09 -25.66
N THR A 141 -33.21 -18.69 -24.89
CA THR A 141 -33.45 -19.94 -24.15
C THR A 141 -34.54 -19.79 -23.08
N GLU A 142 -34.56 -18.68 -22.34
CA GLU A 142 -35.57 -18.41 -21.33
C GLU A 142 -36.93 -18.07 -21.96
N PHE A 143 -36.90 -17.34 -23.08
CA PHE A 143 -38.10 -17.02 -23.85
C PHE A 143 -38.76 -18.28 -24.42
N GLU A 144 -37.95 -19.20 -24.97
CA GLU A 144 -38.41 -20.49 -25.51
C GLU A 144 -38.96 -21.42 -24.41
N ALA A 145 -38.44 -21.34 -23.19
CA ALA A 145 -38.90 -22.16 -22.07
C ALA A 145 -40.28 -21.75 -21.55
N ASP A 146 -40.54 -20.46 -21.39
CA ASP A 146 -41.84 -19.95 -20.91
C ASP A 146 -42.86 -19.78 -22.03
N GLY A 147 -42.40 -19.41 -23.24
CA GLY A 147 -43.23 -19.21 -24.45
C GLY A 147 -44.27 -18.08 -24.37
N ILE A 148 -44.35 -17.37 -23.24
CA ILE A 148 -45.34 -16.33 -22.97
C ILE A 148 -44.63 -14.98 -22.81
N LYS A 149 -45.17 -13.95 -23.47
CA LYS A 149 -44.75 -12.55 -23.32
C LYS A 149 -45.93 -11.67 -22.95
N LEU A 150 -45.62 -10.54 -22.32
CA LEU A 150 -46.64 -9.52 -22.05
C LEU A 150 -47.24 -9.00 -23.38
N PRO A 151 -48.56 -8.74 -23.44
CA PRO A 151 -49.18 -8.17 -24.63
C PRO A 151 -48.52 -6.85 -25.04
N GLY A 152 -48.13 -6.72 -26.31
CA GLY A 152 -47.44 -5.53 -26.82
C GLY A 152 -45.95 -5.43 -26.49
N ALA A 153 -45.39 -6.38 -25.72
CA ALA A 153 -43.97 -6.35 -25.39
C ALA A 153 -43.07 -6.70 -26.60
N VAL A 154 -41.98 -5.94 -26.71
CA VAL A 154 -40.90 -6.15 -27.68
C VAL A 154 -39.83 -7.01 -27.01
N HIS A 155 -39.48 -8.14 -27.64
CA HIS A 155 -38.38 -8.98 -27.17
C HIS A 155 -37.07 -8.53 -27.81
N MET A 156 -36.08 -8.25 -26.96
CA MET A 156 -34.76 -7.77 -27.36
C MET A 156 -33.73 -8.27 -26.36
N ARG A 157 -32.70 -8.96 -26.83
CA ARG A 157 -31.71 -9.53 -25.91
C ARG A 157 -30.79 -8.43 -25.34
N PRO A 158 -30.21 -8.61 -24.14
CA PRO A 158 -29.34 -7.59 -23.53
C PRO A 158 -28.14 -7.19 -24.41
N ASP A 159 -27.61 -8.13 -25.19
CA ASP A 159 -26.51 -7.90 -26.14
C ASP A 159 -26.95 -7.24 -27.46
N GLU A 160 -28.24 -7.33 -27.81
CA GLU A 160 -28.82 -6.65 -28.98
C GLU A 160 -29.26 -5.22 -28.65
N LEU A 161 -29.28 -4.86 -27.37
CA LEU A 161 -29.76 -3.57 -26.90
C LEU A 161 -28.94 -2.42 -27.51
N ASP A 162 -27.62 -2.56 -27.61
CA ASP A 162 -26.74 -1.53 -28.17
C ASP A 162 -26.99 -1.33 -29.68
N GLU A 163 -27.34 -2.40 -30.41
CA GLU A 163 -27.57 -2.36 -31.85
C GLU A 163 -28.99 -1.90 -32.21
N ARG A 164 -29.98 -2.29 -31.39
CA ARG A 164 -31.41 -2.06 -31.65
C ARG A 164 -32.03 -0.98 -30.76
N HIS A 165 -31.22 -0.19 -30.08
CA HIS A 165 -31.68 0.88 -29.19
C HIS A 165 -32.57 1.94 -29.89
N GLU A 166 -32.51 2.03 -31.22
CA GLU A 166 -33.36 2.95 -32.01
C GLU A 166 -34.84 2.50 -32.07
N GLU A 167 -35.12 1.20 -31.88
CA GLU A 167 -36.50 0.67 -31.83
C GLU A 167 -37.22 1.04 -30.53
N ILE A 168 -36.46 1.47 -29.51
CA ILE A 168 -37.00 1.87 -28.21
C ILE A 168 -37.38 3.35 -28.28
N PRO A 169 -38.68 3.70 -28.19
CA PRO A 169 -39.11 5.09 -28.24
C PRO A 169 -38.55 5.88 -27.05
N ARG A 170 -38.09 7.11 -27.31
CA ARG A 170 -37.50 8.01 -26.30
C ARG A 170 -38.47 9.07 -25.77
N ASP A 171 -39.68 9.10 -26.31
CA ASP A 171 -40.76 10.06 -26.01
C ASP A 171 -41.74 9.57 -24.95
N ARG A 172 -41.61 8.31 -24.48
CA ARG A 172 -42.53 7.67 -23.54
C ARG A 172 -41.80 6.79 -22.52
N ASP A 173 -42.51 6.36 -21.48
CA ASP A 173 -41.94 5.52 -20.42
C ASP A 173 -41.61 4.11 -20.95
N VAL A 174 -40.41 3.63 -20.63
CA VAL A 174 -39.92 2.31 -21.02
C VAL A 174 -39.66 1.47 -19.77
N VAL A 175 -40.26 0.30 -19.72
CA VAL A 175 -40.09 -0.67 -18.63
C VAL A 175 -39.40 -1.91 -19.16
N LEU A 176 -38.20 -2.16 -18.64
CA LEU A 176 -37.39 -3.32 -18.96
C LEU A 176 -37.67 -4.42 -17.94
N TYR A 177 -37.89 -5.66 -18.39
CA TYR A 177 -37.91 -6.81 -17.50
C TYR A 177 -36.96 -7.89 -17.99
N CYS A 178 -36.32 -8.57 -17.04
CA CYS A 178 -35.54 -9.78 -17.23
C CYS A 178 -35.97 -10.79 -16.16
N THR A 179 -35.52 -12.05 -16.29
CA THR A 179 -35.68 -13.06 -15.23
C THR A 179 -34.85 -12.72 -13.98
#